data_AF-A0A5S4V9L3-F1
#
_entry.id   AF-A0A5S4V9L3-F1
#
_cell.length_a   1.000
_cell.length_b   1.000
_cell.length_c   1.000
_cell.angle_alpha   90.00
_cell.angle_beta   90.00
_cell.angle_gamma   90.00
#
_symmetry.space_group_name_H-M   'P 1'
#
loop_
_entity.id
_entity.type
_entity.pdbx_description
1 polymer ?
#
loop_
_entity_poly.entity_id
_entity_poly.type
_entity_poly.pdbx_seq_one_letter_code
_entity_poly.pdbx_strand_id
1 'polypeptide(L)'
;MAGFWGKRKREEEQQLQAQDADLAKRAGTALVAADERIRVTTDELAFAEAELGPEATADLREGLTAVRTHLGEAFRLNQLNHDEIPDTAEELRTRNARIVQLCDWAEDVLDERTSALAEKIARARRAPEIIAGVRGDVALLRARIPQARDTVERLAARYSPEALAQVQSNPAEAEQLLGFAEHSASVAERRREAGQREQANLALEASAESVRRAAALLDAVENFEVEALRAESTLAAIVEDSRGDVVVALKEPHSPGVQKAIDELQAALASLPAAGVNTDPFTQLDRLREANSGLDAAIAAARERAARPIPPLEHVRHAIDDADRQLAVARDVIAGHRGWIGADARTRLAESERIRIDLDHFLGRSAATATVIDEDHREQAMAMARRVAYLAAEALHLARRDIDSSRPQDPWGGGPGWGGGRRGGGGDMMGGILGGLVIGSVLDGIFD
;
A
#
# COMPACT_ATOMS: atom_id res chain seq x y z
N MET A 1 -61.53 24.85 56.66
CA MET A 1 -60.59 25.17 55.56
C MET A 1 -59.39 26.04 55.98
N ALA A 2 -59.33 26.60 57.20
CA ALA A 2 -58.22 27.48 57.63
C ALA A 2 -56.91 26.76 58.08
N GLY A 3 -56.94 25.44 58.34
CA GLY A 3 -55.76 24.70 58.81
C GLY A 3 -54.78 24.24 57.72
N PHE A 4 -55.20 24.24 56.45
CA PHE A 4 -54.39 23.74 55.33
C PHE A 4 -53.37 24.79 54.86
N TRP A 5 -53.77 26.07 54.79
CA TRP A 5 -52.90 27.18 54.40
C TRP A 5 -51.79 27.47 55.43
N GLY A 6 -52.09 27.38 56.73
CA GLY A 6 -51.09 27.55 57.79
C GLY A 6 -50.15 26.36 58.00
N LYS A 7 -50.51 25.16 57.53
CA LYS A 7 -49.56 24.02 57.46
C LYS A 7 -48.61 24.19 56.29
N ARG A 8 -49.15 24.50 55.11
CA ARG A 8 -48.38 24.72 53.88
C ARG A 8 -47.36 25.87 54.02
N LYS A 9 -47.75 26.99 54.64
CA LYS A 9 -46.82 28.10 54.95
C LYS A 9 -45.70 27.70 55.92
N ARG A 10 -46.00 26.89 56.93
CA ARG A 10 -44.99 26.37 57.88
C ARG A 10 -44.05 25.36 57.23
N GLU A 11 -44.57 24.52 56.35
CA GLU A 11 -43.78 23.59 55.54
C GLU A 11 -42.83 24.36 54.59
N GLU A 12 -43.32 25.42 53.93
CA GLU A 12 -42.53 26.32 53.09
C GLU A 12 -41.42 27.05 53.88
N GLU A 13 -41.73 27.56 55.08
CA GLU A 13 -40.75 28.22 55.97
C GLU A 13 -39.69 27.24 56.48
N GLN A 14 -40.08 26.01 56.86
CA GLN A 14 -39.14 24.96 57.27
C GLN A 14 -38.23 24.52 56.12
N GLN A 15 -38.78 24.41 54.91
CA GLN A 15 -38.02 24.05 53.72
C GLN A 15 -37.01 25.14 53.35
N LEU A 16 -37.39 26.42 53.48
CA LEU A 16 -36.49 27.55 53.26
C LEU A 16 -35.36 27.61 54.31
N GLN A 17 -35.68 27.39 55.59
CA GLN A 17 -34.66 27.31 56.64
C GLN A 17 -33.67 26.16 56.42
N ALA A 18 -34.15 25.01 55.94
CA ALA A 18 -33.29 23.88 55.60
C ALA A 18 -32.36 24.21 54.41
N GLN A 19 -32.87 24.91 53.38
CA GLN A 19 -32.06 25.38 52.25
C GLN A 19 -31.01 26.41 52.68
N ASP A 20 -31.36 27.35 53.57
CA ASP A 20 -30.42 28.34 54.09
C ASP A 20 -29.31 27.69 54.92
N ALA A 21 -29.65 26.70 55.73
CA ALA A 21 -28.67 25.92 56.50
C ALA A 21 -27.72 25.12 55.60
N ASP A 22 -28.25 24.52 54.53
CA ASP A 22 -27.43 23.81 53.53
C ASP A 22 -26.50 24.77 52.77
N LEU A 23 -27.00 25.94 52.38
CA LEU A 23 -26.22 26.98 51.72
C LEU A 23 -25.11 27.51 52.64
N ALA A 24 -25.39 27.74 53.92
CA ALA A 24 -24.38 28.15 54.90
C ALA A 24 -23.28 27.09 55.07
N LYS A 25 -23.67 25.81 55.15
CA LYS A 25 -22.72 24.69 55.19
C LYS A 25 -21.86 24.62 53.93
N ARG A 26 -22.47 24.80 52.75
CA ARG A 26 -21.76 24.83 51.47
C ARG A 26 -20.77 26.00 51.40
N ALA A 27 -21.18 27.19 51.83
CA ALA A 27 -20.31 28.37 51.88
C ALA A 27 -19.08 28.14 52.75
N GLY A 28 -19.26 27.58 53.97
CA GLY A 28 -18.16 27.23 54.85
C GLY A 28 -17.22 26.17 54.26
N THR A 29 -17.77 25.15 53.60
CA THR A 29 -16.97 24.10 52.94
C THR A 29 -16.18 24.66 51.75
N ALA A 30 -16.80 25.50 50.93
CA ALA A 30 -16.20 26.12 49.76
C ALA A 30 -15.04 27.07 50.14
N LEU A 31 -15.18 27.83 51.24
CA LEU A 31 -14.10 28.67 51.77
C LEU A 31 -12.84 27.87 52.13
N VAL A 32 -13.02 26.75 52.84
CA VAL A 32 -11.91 25.88 53.24
C VAL A 32 -11.26 25.23 52.01
N ALA A 33 -12.08 24.77 51.05
CA ALA A 33 -11.58 24.20 49.79
C ALA A 33 -10.78 25.22 48.97
N ALA A 34 -11.29 26.43 48.80
CA ALA A 34 -10.62 27.50 48.07
C ALA A 34 -9.31 27.94 48.75
N ASP A 35 -9.27 28.04 50.09
CA ASP A 35 -8.05 28.38 50.84
C ASP A 35 -6.96 27.31 50.67
N GLU A 36 -7.33 26.04 50.82
CA GLU A 36 -6.42 24.92 50.58
C GLU A 36 -5.95 24.88 49.11
N ARG A 37 -6.83 25.19 48.16
CA ARG A 37 -6.48 25.28 46.73
C ARG A 37 -5.48 26.40 46.47
N ILE A 38 -5.62 27.57 47.12
CA ILE A 38 -4.62 28.66 47.05
C ILE A 38 -3.28 28.17 47.59
N ARG A 39 -3.28 27.48 48.74
CA ARG A 39 -2.04 26.96 49.35
C ARG A 39 -1.31 26.02 48.39
N VAL A 40 -2.00 24.98 47.90
CA VAL A 40 -1.43 24.02 46.94
C VAL A 40 -0.97 24.70 45.65
N THR A 41 -1.75 25.63 45.11
CA THR A 41 -1.39 26.34 43.88
C THR A 41 -0.22 27.30 44.08
N THR A 42 -0.04 27.83 45.29
CA THR A 42 1.14 28.63 45.66
C THR A 42 2.41 27.78 45.65
N ASP A 43 2.36 26.59 46.25
CA ASP A 43 3.47 25.64 46.25
C ASP A 43 3.83 25.21 44.81
N GLU A 44 2.81 24.94 43.99
CA GLU A 44 3.00 24.57 42.59
C GLU A 44 3.54 25.73 41.75
N LEU A 45 3.10 26.97 42.00
CA LEU A 45 3.63 28.16 41.34
C LEU A 45 5.12 28.34 41.66
N ALA A 46 5.55 28.12 42.90
CA ALA A 46 6.96 28.22 43.26
C ALA A 46 7.82 27.20 42.50
N PHE A 47 7.33 25.95 42.37
CA PHE A 47 7.98 24.94 41.55
C PHE A 47 7.98 25.34 40.06
N ALA A 48 6.84 25.77 39.53
CA ALA A 48 6.70 26.17 38.14
C ALA A 48 7.56 27.39 37.81
N GLU A 49 7.75 28.33 38.72
CA GLU A 49 8.65 29.48 38.53
C GLU A 49 10.10 29.06 38.48
N ALA A 50 10.52 28.14 39.34
CA ALA A 50 11.86 27.58 39.31
C ALA A 50 12.11 26.80 38.00
N GLU A 51 11.15 25.97 37.57
CA GLU A 51 11.32 25.07 36.41
C GLU A 51 10.93 25.68 35.06
N LEU A 52 10.01 26.64 34.98
CA LEU A 52 9.53 27.23 33.72
C LEU A 52 9.93 28.70 33.56
N GLY A 53 10.36 29.35 34.64
CA GLY A 53 10.72 30.76 34.66
C GLY A 53 9.52 31.69 34.89
N PRO A 54 9.79 32.97 35.19
CA PRO A 54 8.77 33.93 35.62
C PRO A 54 7.80 34.36 34.50
N GLU A 55 8.25 34.38 33.25
CA GLU A 55 7.40 34.75 32.10
C GLU A 55 6.34 33.69 31.82
N ALA A 56 6.73 32.41 31.82
CA ALA A 56 5.81 31.31 31.54
C ALA A 56 4.74 31.12 32.61
N THR A 57 4.99 31.59 33.83
CA THR A 57 4.08 31.48 34.98
C THR A 57 3.33 32.78 35.30
N ALA A 58 3.45 33.80 34.44
CA ALA A 58 2.84 35.10 34.68
C ALA A 58 1.33 35.04 34.93
N ASP A 59 0.60 34.38 34.03
CA ASP A 59 -0.86 34.25 34.13
C ASP A 59 -1.32 33.53 35.42
N LEU A 60 -0.58 32.50 35.86
CA LEU A 60 -0.90 31.79 37.11
C LEU A 60 -0.65 32.69 38.32
N ARG A 61 0.44 33.47 38.33
CA ARG A 61 0.75 34.41 39.40
C ARG A 61 -0.29 35.53 39.51
N GLU A 62 -0.71 36.07 38.37
CA GLU A 62 -1.76 37.08 38.29
C GLU A 62 -3.11 36.51 38.77
N GLY A 63 -3.50 35.32 38.28
CA GLY A 63 -4.70 34.62 38.70
C GLY A 63 -4.72 34.37 40.22
N LEU A 64 -3.61 33.86 40.78
CA LEU A 64 -3.48 33.61 42.22
C LEU A 64 -3.60 34.90 43.05
N THR A 65 -3.09 36.02 42.53
CA THR A 65 -3.21 37.33 43.19
C THR A 65 -4.66 37.82 43.19
N ALA A 66 -5.36 37.68 42.06
CA ALA A 66 -6.79 38.02 41.96
C ALA A 66 -7.64 37.15 42.89
N VAL A 67 -7.37 35.85 42.91
CA VAL A 67 -8.04 34.87 43.77
C VAL A 67 -7.86 35.20 45.25
N ARG A 68 -6.64 35.49 45.70
CA ARG A 68 -6.38 35.92 47.09
C ARG A 68 -7.15 37.18 47.47
N THR A 69 -7.28 38.13 46.55
CA THR A 69 -8.01 39.38 46.78
C THR A 69 -9.50 39.13 47.02
N HIS A 70 -10.13 38.33 46.15
CA HIS A 70 -11.55 38.00 46.24
C HIS A 70 -11.89 37.00 47.36
N LEU A 71 -10.99 36.08 47.70
CA LEU A 71 -11.19 35.22 48.86
C LEU A 71 -11.15 36.01 50.17
N GLY A 72 -10.38 37.11 50.22
CA GLY A 72 -10.43 38.07 51.32
C GLY A 72 -11.81 38.73 51.51
N GLU A 73 -12.56 38.98 50.42
CA GLU A 73 -13.97 39.42 50.48
C GLU A 73 -14.86 38.32 51.06
N ALA A 74 -14.70 37.07 50.60
CA ALA A 74 -15.48 35.94 51.08
C ALA A 74 -15.27 35.67 52.58
N PHE A 75 -14.03 35.78 53.09
CA PHE A 75 -13.75 35.66 54.53
C PHE A 75 -14.40 36.78 55.35
N ARG A 76 -14.41 38.02 54.85
CA ARG A 76 -15.10 39.14 55.53
C ARG A 76 -16.61 38.90 55.59
N LEU A 77 -17.21 38.43 54.49
CA LEU A 77 -18.64 38.08 54.47
C LEU A 77 -18.96 36.95 55.45
N ASN A 78 -18.08 35.94 55.55
CA ASN A 78 -18.25 34.86 56.50
C ASN A 78 -18.11 35.33 57.95
N GLN A 79 -17.21 36.28 58.23
CA GLN A 79 -17.08 36.88 59.55
C GLN A 79 -18.38 37.61 59.97
N LEU A 80 -18.95 38.43 59.08
CA LEU A 80 -20.21 39.13 59.32
C LEU A 80 -21.36 38.16 59.67
N ASN A 81 -21.40 36.99 59.03
CA ASN A 81 -22.43 35.98 59.32
C ASN A 81 -22.33 35.37 60.74
N HIS A 82 -21.22 35.59 61.46
CA HIS A 82 -20.95 35.06 62.79
C HIS A 82 -20.77 36.15 63.86
N ASP A 83 -21.04 37.42 63.52
CA ASP A 83 -20.95 38.53 64.48
C ASP A 83 -22.08 38.49 65.53
N GLU A 84 -21.92 39.23 66.63
CA GLU A 84 -22.87 39.23 67.76
C GLU A 84 -24.23 39.89 67.45
N ILE A 85 -24.35 40.57 66.30
CA ILE A 85 -25.56 41.27 65.87
C ILE A 85 -26.41 40.31 65.01
N PRO A 86 -27.66 39.99 65.39
CA PRO A 86 -28.50 39.11 64.59
C PRO A 86 -28.87 39.74 63.24
N ASP A 87 -28.38 39.18 62.14
CA ASP A 87 -28.79 39.53 60.78
C ASP A 87 -30.15 38.91 60.41
N THR A 88 -30.78 39.44 59.36
CA THR A 88 -31.97 38.82 58.77
C THR A 88 -31.61 37.56 57.97
N ALA A 89 -32.57 36.62 57.86
CA ALA A 89 -32.38 35.40 57.08
C ALA A 89 -32.06 35.66 55.59
N GLU A 90 -32.57 36.76 55.03
CA GLU A 90 -32.31 37.17 53.65
C GLU A 90 -30.88 37.69 53.45
N GLU A 91 -30.34 38.44 54.42
CA GLU A 91 -28.95 38.90 54.41
C GLU A 91 -27.97 37.72 54.51
N LEU A 92 -28.22 36.77 55.42
CA LEU A 92 -27.41 35.54 55.54
C LEU A 92 -27.43 34.72 54.24
N ARG A 93 -28.60 34.55 53.62
CA ARG A 93 -28.73 33.84 52.34
C ARG A 93 -27.92 34.53 51.23
N THR A 94 -28.04 35.86 51.12
CA THR A 94 -27.35 36.65 50.11
C THR A 94 -25.83 36.59 50.27
N ARG A 95 -25.33 36.72 51.51
CA ARG A 95 -23.89 36.64 51.80
C ARG A 95 -23.35 35.22 51.58
N ASN A 96 -24.04 34.18 52.04
CA ASN A 96 -23.63 32.79 51.79
C ASN A 96 -23.62 32.45 50.29
N ALA A 97 -24.61 32.91 49.52
CA ALA A 97 -24.61 32.75 48.07
C ALA A 97 -23.41 33.47 47.41
N ARG A 98 -23.08 34.68 47.89
CA ARG A 98 -21.91 35.44 47.41
C ARG A 98 -20.60 34.75 47.77
N ILE A 99 -20.47 34.19 48.97
CA ILE A 99 -19.29 33.41 49.39
C ILE A 99 -19.10 32.23 48.44
N VAL A 100 -20.15 31.44 48.19
CA VAL A 100 -20.09 30.31 47.25
C VAL A 100 -19.68 30.79 45.86
N GLN A 101 -20.27 31.87 45.35
CA GLN A 101 -19.92 32.42 44.04
C GLN A 101 -18.44 32.83 43.95
N LEU A 102 -17.89 33.46 44.99
CA LEU A 102 -16.48 33.87 45.03
C LEU A 102 -15.53 32.66 45.09
N CYS A 103 -15.91 31.61 45.83
CA CYS A 103 -15.13 30.38 45.93
C CYS A 103 -15.17 29.58 44.62
N ASP A 104 -16.36 29.42 44.02
CA ASP A 104 -16.53 28.74 42.73
C ASP A 104 -15.71 29.46 41.63
N TRP A 105 -15.76 30.80 41.58
CA TRP A 105 -14.93 31.59 40.67
C TRP A 105 -13.42 31.42 40.94
N ALA A 106 -13.01 31.34 42.20
CA ALA A 106 -11.62 31.13 42.56
C ALA A 106 -11.12 29.75 42.09
N GLU A 107 -11.92 28.70 42.27
CA GLU A 107 -11.62 27.36 41.75
C GLU A 107 -11.49 27.37 40.22
N ASP A 108 -12.46 27.95 39.51
CA ASP A 108 -12.45 28.04 38.04
C ASP A 108 -11.18 28.73 37.51
N VAL A 109 -10.79 29.87 38.11
CA VAL A 109 -9.58 30.60 37.73
C VAL A 109 -8.34 29.77 37.98
N LEU A 110 -8.20 29.14 39.15
CA LEU A 110 -7.01 28.34 39.45
C LEU A 110 -6.94 27.09 38.56
N ASP A 111 -8.05 26.46 38.25
CA ASP A 111 -8.11 25.28 37.37
C ASP A 111 -7.73 25.62 35.93
N GLU A 112 -8.24 26.72 35.37
CA GLU A 112 -7.87 27.19 34.04
C GLU A 112 -6.35 27.43 33.95
N ARG A 113 -5.79 28.18 34.91
CA ARG A 113 -4.39 28.59 34.89
C ARG A 113 -3.44 27.42 35.16
N THR A 114 -3.80 26.52 36.08
CA THR A 114 -2.99 25.33 36.36
C THR A 114 -3.02 24.32 35.21
N SER A 115 -4.17 24.13 34.56
CA SER A 115 -4.30 23.24 33.40
C SER A 115 -3.41 23.67 32.23
N ALA A 116 -3.26 24.98 32.00
CA ALA A 116 -2.38 25.52 30.95
C ALA A 116 -0.88 25.19 31.16
N LEU A 117 -0.47 24.92 32.41
CA LEU A 117 0.92 24.62 32.77
C LEU A 117 1.18 23.13 33.04
N ALA A 118 0.12 22.34 33.23
CA ALA A 118 0.20 20.96 33.71
C ALA A 118 1.18 20.09 32.92
N GLU A 119 1.12 20.10 31.58
CA GLU A 119 2.03 19.32 30.77
C GLU A 119 3.50 19.76 30.87
N LYS A 120 3.73 21.09 30.90
CA LYS A 120 5.09 21.65 30.98
C LYS A 120 5.74 21.30 32.32
N ILE A 121 4.98 21.42 33.41
CA ILE A 121 5.36 21.02 34.76
C ILE A 121 5.64 19.51 34.81
N ALA A 122 4.76 18.68 34.24
CA ALA A 122 4.94 17.23 34.22
C ALA A 122 6.22 16.82 33.45
N ARG A 123 6.54 17.51 32.34
CA ARG A 123 7.80 17.32 31.62
C ARG A 123 9.01 17.73 32.47
N ALA A 124 8.95 18.90 33.11
CA ALA A 124 10.04 19.39 33.96
C ALA A 124 10.32 18.43 35.14
N ARG A 125 9.28 17.88 35.78
CA ARG A 125 9.40 16.89 36.86
C ARG A 125 10.09 15.60 36.40
N ARG A 126 9.84 15.15 35.16
CA ARG A 126 10.44 13.93 34.62
C ARG A 126 11.86 14.11 34.08
N ALA A 127 12.26 15.34 33.74
CA ALA A 127 13.59 15.59 33.15
C ALA A 127 14.77 15.03 33.97
N PRO A 128 14.87 15.20 35.32
CA PRO A 128 15.94 14.61 36.11
C PRO A 128 15.98 13.09 36.05
N GLU A 129 14.81 12.45 36.10
CA GLU A 129 14.66 10.99 36.01
C GLU A 129 15.13 10.49 34.64
N ILE A 130 14.74 11.16 33.55
CA ILE A 130 15.17 10.81 32.19
C ILE A 130 16.70 10.97 32.05
N ILE A 131 17.28 12.06 32.57
CA ILE A 131 18.74 12.26 32.55
C ILE A 131 19.45 11.13 33.32
N ALA A 132 18.94 10.74 34.49
CA ALA A 132 19.49 9.65 35.28
C ALA A 132 19.37 8.30 34.54
N GLY A 133 18.21 8.03 33.93
CA GLY A 133 17.97 6.84 33.12
C GLY A 133 18.94 6.74 31.95
N VAL A 134 19.08 7.80 31.17
CA VAL A 134 20.06 7.89 30.07
C VAL A 134 21.49 7.61 30.54
N ARG A 135 21.91 8.16 31.68
CA ARG A 135 23.25 7.89 32.23
C ARG A 135 23.43 6.42 32.63
N GLY A 136 22.39 5.82 33.22
CA GLY A 136 22.36 4.40 33.53
C GLY A 136 22.47 3.53 32.29
N ASP A 137 21.68 3.82 31.26
CA ASP A 137 21.68 3.11 29.98
C ASP A 137 23.03 3.23 29.27
N VAL A 138 23.64 4.42 29.28
CA VAL A 138 24.99 4.63 28.74
C VAL A 138 26.00 3.73 29.44
N ALA A 139 25.97 3.66 30.77
CA ALA A 139 26.89 2.80 31.52
C ALA A 139 26.67 1.31 31.21
N LEU A 140 25.41 0.87 31.13
CA LEU A 140 25.04 -0.51 30.80
C LEU A 140 25.49 -0.89 29.39
N LEU A 141 25.18 -0.07 28.39
CA LEU A 141 25.53 -0.34 27.00
C LEU A 141 27.04 -0.26 26.76
N ARG A 142 27.75 0.65 27.46
CA ARG A 142 29.20 0.74 27.39
C ARG A 142 29.89 -0.53 27.89
N ALA A 143 29.31 -1.19 28.90
CA ALA A 143 29.82 -2.48 29.39
C ALA A 143 29.66 -3.62 28.37
N ARG A 144 28.73 -3.52 27.40
CA ARG A 144 28.53 -4.50 26.32
C ARG A 144 29.53 -4.36 25.16
N ILE A 145 30.16 -3.19 24.99
CA ILE A 145 31.05 -2.90 23.84
C ILE A 145 32.20 -3.91 23.69
N PRO A 146 32.96 -4.29 24.73
CA PRO A 146 34.04 -5.27 24.59
C PRO A 146 33.53 -6.62 24.08
N GLN A 147 32.42 -7.12 24.63
CA GLN A 147 31.81 -8.37 24.19
C GLN A 147 31.31 -8.29 22.73
N ALA A 148 30.77 -7.15 22.30
CA ALA A 148 30.36 -6.94 20.93
C ALA A 148 31.55 -6.96 19.96
N ARG A 149 32.70 -6.37 20.35
CA ARG A 149 33.96 -6.43 19.58
C ARG A 149 34.48 -7.86 19.45
N ASP A 150 34.54 -8.60 20.56
CA ASP A 150 34.96 -10.01 20.57
C ASP A 150 34.03 -10.87 19.70
N THR A 151 32.73 -10.53 19.66
CA THR A 151 31.75 -11.20 18.82
C THR A 151 32.00 -10.93 17.34
N VAL A 152 32.24 -9.68 16.94
CA VAL A 152 32.60 -9.34 15.55
C VAL A 152 33.90 -10.05 15.14
N GLU A 153 34.91 -10.09 16.00
CA GLU A 153 36.17 -10.79 15.71
C GLU A 153 35.96 -12.30 15.53
N ARG A 154 35.17 -12.93 16.41
CA ARG A 154 34.79 -14.35 16.27
C ARG A 154 34.03 -14.60 14.97
N LEU A 155 33.10 -13.73 14.61
CA LEU A 155 32.31 -13.85 13.37
C LEU A 155 33.19 -13.67 12.13
N ALA A 156 34.20 -12.78 12.18
CA ALA A 156 35.17 -12.58 11.10
C ALA A 156 36.05 -13.80 10.80
N ALA A 157 36.14 -14.77 11.73
CA ALA A 157 36.78 -16.05 11.48
C ALA A 157 35.91 -17.04 10.69
N ARG A 158 34.60 -16.77 10.54
CA ARG A 158 33.63 -17.68 9.90
C ARG A 158 32.97 -17.07 8.65
N TYR A 159 32.75 -15.76 8.65
CA TYR A 159 32.01 -15.05 7.62
C TYR A 159 32.93 -14.12 6.82
N SER A 160 32.57 -13.86 5.56
CA SER A 160 33.34 -12.94 4.71
C SER A 160 33.17 -11.49 5.19
N PRO A 161 34.10 -10.57 4.82
CA PRO A 161 33.95 -9.15 5.12
C PRO A 161 32.64 -8.56 4.57
N GLU A 162 32.20 -9.01 3.40
CA GLU A 162 30.95 -8.58 2.76
C GLU A 162 29.72 -8.97 3.60
N ALA A 163 29.70 -10.20 4.12
CA ALA A 163 28.63 -10.68 5.01
C ALA A 163 28.54 -9.85 6.31
N LEU A 164 29.69 -9.40 6.82
CA LEU A 164 29.79 -8.63 8.06
C LEU A 164 29.67 -7.12 7.85
N ALA A 165 29.53 -6.64 6.62
CA ALA A 165 29.58 -5.22 6.30
C ALA A 165 28.59 -4.38 7.12
N GLN A 166 27.43 -4.95 7.47
CA GLN A 166 26.36 -4.27 8.24
C GLN A 166 26.59 -4.25 9.76
N VAL A 167 27.51 -5.08 10.29
CA VAL A 167 27.69 -5.24 11.74
C VAL A 167 29.13 -4.98 12.21
N GLN A 168 30.10 -4.98 11.30
CA GLN A 168 31.51 -4.88 11.66
C GLN A 168 31.88 -3.55 12.34
N SER A 169 31.25 -2.43 11.95
CA SER A 169 31.50 -1.10 12.52
C SER A 169 30.61 -0.78 13.72
N ASN A 170 29.56 -1.56 13.95
CA ASN A 170 28.53 -1.29 14.96
C ASN A 170 29.10 -1.06 16.37
N PRO A 171 30.07 -1.85 16.89
CA PRO A 171 30.61 -1.60 18.23
C PRO A 171 31.31 -0.24 18.35
N ALA A 172 31.99 0.21 17.29
CA ALA A 172 32.67 1.51 17.27
C ALA A 172 31.68 2.67 17.11
N GLU A 173 30.67 2.51 16.25
CA GLU A 173 29.60 3.49 16.08
C GLU A 173 28.74 3.64 17.36
N ALA A 174 28.42 2.52 18.02
CA ALA A 174 27.76 2.52 19.31
C ALA A 174 28.57 3.28 20.36
N GLU A 175 29.89 3.07 20.44
CA GLU A 175 30.76 3.82 21.37
C GLU A 175 30.69 5.33 21.15
N GLN A 176 30.74 5.78 19.89
CA GLN A 176 30.62 7.20 19.53
C GLN A 176 29.25 7.77 19.91
N LEU A 177 28.17 7.04 19.63
CA LEU A 177 26.81 7.43 19.99
C LEU A 177 26.63 7.53 21.51
N LEU A 178 27.20 6.61 22.28
CA LEU A 178 27.17 6.67 23.75
C LEU A 178 27.96 7.87 24.29
N GLY A 179 29.09 8.21 23.68
CA GLY A 179 29.84 9.42 24.00
C GLY A 179 29.04 10.69 23.71
N PHE A 180 28.36 10.75 22.57
CA PHE A 180 27.46 11.85 22.23
C PHE A 180 26.25 11.93 23.17
N ALA A 181 25.66 10.79 23.55
CA ALA A 181 24.56 10.72 24.49
C ALA A 181 24.96 11.30 25.85
N GLU A 182 26.10 10.87 26.40
CA GLU A 182 26.62 11.36 27.69
C GLU A 182 26.91 12.87 27.67
N HIS A 183 27.51 13.35 26.58
CA HIS A 183 27.73 14.78 26.39
C HIS A 183 26.41 15.56 26.34
N SER A 184 25.43 15.06 25.57
CA SER A 184 24.14 15.71 25.39
C SER A 184 23.31 15.72 26.68
N ALA A 185 23.36 14.66 27.50
CA ALA A 185 22.76 14.63 28.83
C ALA A 185 23.39 15.69 29.75
N SER A 186 24.72 15.86 29.69
CA SER A 186 25.43 16.89 30.46
C SER A 186 25.11 18.31 29.96
N VAL A 187 24.89 18.50 28.65
CA VAL A 187 24.41 19.76 28.09
C VAL A 187 22.98 20.04 28.56
N ALA A 188 22.09 19.05 28.54
CA ALA A 188 20.72 19.18 29.00
C ALA A 188 20.67 19.65 30.45
N GLU A 189 21.46 19.05 31.34
CA GLU A 189 21.56 19.43 32.75
C GLU A 189 22.02 20.89 32.92
N ARG A 190 23.14 21.29 32.29
CA ARG A 190 23.64 22.68 32.36
C ARG A 190 22.66 23.70 31.79
N ARG A 191 22.02 23.39 30.65
CA ARG A 191 21.03 24.29 30.03
C ARG A 191 19.80 24.43 30.93
N ARG A 192 19.42 23.36 31.63
CA ARG A 192 18.37 23.39 32.65
C ARG A 192 18.82 24.29 33.82
N GLU A 193 20.00 24.11 34.38
CA GLU A 193 20.48 25.00 35.45
C GLU A 193 20.53 26.47 35.04
N ALA A 194 20.81 26.76 33.76
CA ALA A 194 20.82 28.11 33.20
C ALA A 194 19.43 28.65 32.76
N GLY A 195 18.33 27.93 33.02
CA GLY A 195 16.97 28.35 32.64
C GLY A 195 16.62 28.19 31.14
N GLN A 196 17.48 27.56 30.35
CA GLN A 196 17.33 27.38 28.89
C GLN A 196 16.60 26.08 28.57
N ARG A 197 15.29 26.04 28.86
CA ARG A 197 14.47 24.81 28.88
C ARG A 197 14.32 24.14 27.53
N GLU A 198 14.00 24.90 26.49
CA GLU A 198 13.84 24.35 25.14
C GLU A 198 15.13 23.70 24.64
N GLN A 199 16.27 24.38 24.86
CA GLN A 199 17.59 23.85 24.51
C GLN A 199 17.95 22.63 25.36
N ALA A 200 17.54 22.60 26.63
CA ALA A 200 17.73 21.44 27.49
C ALA A 200 16.92 20.22 27.01
N ASN A 201 15.66 20.42 26.62
CA ASN A 201 14.80 19.36 26.09
C ASN A 201 15.34 18.79 24.78
N LEU A 202 15.76 19.65 23.85
CA LEU A 202 16.38 19.21 22.59
C LEU A 202 17.65 18.37 22.83
N ALA A 203 18.49 18.79 23.79
CA ALA A 203 19.68 18.03 24.15
C ALA A 203 19.33 16.68 24.82
N LEU A 204 18.27 16.64 25.62
CA LEU A 204 17.80 15.41 26.27
C LEU A 204 17.20 14.42 25.25
N GLU A 205 16.42 14.90 24.29
CA GLU A 205 15.87 14.09 23.20
C GLU A 205 16.99 13.50 22.33
N ALA A 206 17.96 14.33 21.93
CA ALA A 206 19.13 13.89 21.18
C ALA A 206 19.92 12.81 21.95
N SER A 207 20.09 13.00 23.26
CA SER A 207 20.75 12.03 24.13
C SER A 207 20.02 10.68 24.18
N ALA A 208 18.71 10.71 24.43
CA ALA A 208 17.88 9.51 24.50
C ALA A 208 17.82 8.76 23.16
N GLU A 209 17.76 9.48 22.04
CA GLU A 209 17.81 8.89 20.71
C GLU A 209 19.15 8.21 20.43
N SER A 210 20.28 8.83 20.81
CA SER A 210 21.60 8.23 20.65
C SER A 210 21.78 6.95 21.47
N VAL A 211 21.23 6.89 22.69
CA VAL A 211 21.19 5.65 23.48
C VAL A 211 20.41 4.56 22.76
N ARG A 212 19.20 4.86 22.24
CA ARG A 212 18.38 3.89 21.49
C ARG A 212 19.11 3.35 20.26
N ARG A 213 19.77 4.22 19.50
CA ARG A 213 20.55 3.82 18.33
C ARG A 213 21.75 2.95 18.71
N ALA A 214 22.48 3.31 19.75
CA ALA A 214 23.60 2.51 20.25
C ALA A 214 23.14 1.11 20.69
N ALA A 215 22.00 1.01 21.38
CA ALA A 215 21.41 -0.27 21.75
C ALA A 215 21.07 -1.12 20.52
N ALA A 216 20.39 -0.55 19.52
CA ALA A 216 20.03 -1.26 18.29
C ALA A 216 21.26 -1.77 17.52
N LEU A 217 22.35 -1.00 17.46
CA LEU A 217 23.60 -1.42 16.83
C LEU A 217 24.25 -2.62 17.56
N LEU A 218 24.26 -2.61 18.89
CA LEU A 218 24.78 -3.71 19.69
C LEU A 218 23.89 -4.96 19.58
N ASP A 219 22.57 -4.80 19.60
CA ASP A 219 21.62 -5.89 19.42
C ASP A 219 21.75 -6.54 18.04
N ALA A 220 22.03 -5.74 16.99
CA ALA A 220 22.29 -6.27 15.64
C ALA A 220 23.53 -7.18 15.59
N VAL A 221 24.60 -6.85 16.33
CA VAL A 221 25.79 -7.72 16.43
C VAL A 221 25.45 -9.04 17.12
N GLU A 222 24.67 -8.99 18.20
CA GLU A 222 24.26 -10.19 18.94
C GLU A 222 23.33 -11.11 18.12
N ASN A 223 22.43 -10.51 17.33
CA ASN A 223 21.46 -11.25 16.52
C ASN A 223 22.07 -11.82 15.22
N PHE A 224 23.16 -11.23 14.72
CA PHE A 224 23.77 -11.61 13.45
C PHE A 224 24.08 -13.11 13.36
N GLU A 225 24.63 -13.72 14.41
CA GLU A 225 25.01 -15.14 14.40
C GLU A 225 23.79 -16.05 14.20
N VAL A 226 22.67 -15.71 14.83
CA VAL A 226 21.40 -16.45 14.69
C VAL A 226 20.84 -16.31 13.28
N GLU A 227 20.90 -15.10 12.70
CA GLU A 227 20.44 -14.83 11.35
C GLU A 227 21.30 -15.53 10.30
N ALA A 228 22.62 -15.50 10.47
CA ALA A 228 23.55 -16.18 9.57
C ALA A 228 23.37 -17.71 9.61
N LEU A 229 23.18 -18.31 10.79
CA LEU A 229 22.86 -19.74 10.92
C LEU A 229 21.54 -20.12 10.24
N ARG A 230 20.52 -19.26 10.33
CA ARG A 230 19.25 -19.47 9.62
C ARG A 230 19.43 -19.37 8.11
N ALA A 231 20.23 -18.40 7.63
CA ALA A 231 20.55 -18.26 6.22
C ALA A 231 21.31 -19.49 5.71
N GLU A 232 22.30 -20.00 6.44
CA GLU A 232 23.03 -21.23 6.12
C GLU A 232 22.09 -22.45 6.03
N SER A 233 21.21 -22.64 7.02
CA SER A 233 20.24 -23.74 7.00
C SER A 233 19.26 -23.64 5.82
N THR A 234 18.83 -22.42 5.49
CA THR A 234 17.92 -22.18 4.36
C THR A 234 18.64 -22.44 3.04
N LEU A 235 19.88 -21.96 2.90
CA LEU A 235 20.71 -22.17 1.74
C LEU A 235 20.91 -23.67 1.47
N ALA A 236 21.20 -24.46 2.50
CA ALA A 236 21.34 -25.91 2.35
C ALA A 236 20.08 -26.57 1.78
N ALA A 237 18.89 -26.16 2.24
CA ALA A 237 17.62 -26.67 1.72
C ALA A 237 17.38 -26.25 0.26
N ILE A 238 17.62 -24.97 -0.07
CA ILE A 238 17.41 -24.46 -1.44
C ILE A 238 18.42 -25.09 -2.42
N VAL A 239 19.66 -25.34 -2.01
CA VAL A 239 20.65 -26.01 -2.86
C VAL A 239 20.19 -27.39 -3.30
N GLU A 240 19.57 -28.14 -2.40
CA GLU A 240 19.04 -29.47 -2.72
C GLU A 240 17.83 -29.37 -3.66
N ASP A 241 16.93 -28.43 -3.40
CA ASP A 241 15.74 -28.17 -4.23
C ASP A 241 16.13 -27.74 -5.65
N SER A 242 17.02 -26.75 -5.77
CA SER A 242 17.56 -26.23 -7.04
C SER A 242 18.20 -27.32 -7.91
N ARG A 243 18.85 -28.32 -7.31
CA ARG A 243 19.41 -29.46 -8.07
C ARG A 243 18.30 -30.32 -8.67
N GLY A 244 17.21 -30.52 -7.92
CA GLY A 244 16.00 -31.16 -8.41
C GLY A 244 15.34 -30.35 -9.54
N ASP A 245 15.22 -29.04 -9.36
CA ASP A 245 14.62 -28.14 -10.33
C ASP A 245 15.36 -28.13 -11.66
N VAL A 246 16.70 -28.16 -11.66
CA VAL A 246 17.49 -28.32 -12.89
C VAL A 246 17.12 -29.61 -13.63
N VAL A 247 16.94 -30.73 -12.91
CA VAL A 247 16.55 -32.02 -13.53
C VAL A 247 15.13 -31.98 -14.08
N VAL A 248 14.22 -31.28 -13.40
CA VAL A 248 12.84 -31.07 -13.87
C VAL A 248 12.83 -30.16 -15.10
N ALA A 249 13.56 -29.04 -15.07
CA ALA A 249 13.65 -28.07 -16.14
C ALA A 249 14.17 -28.66 -17.46
N LEU A 250 15.09 -29.64 -17.39
CA LEU A 250 15.57 -30.36 -18.57
C LEU A 250 14.48 -31.18 -19.30
N LYS A 251 13.34 -31.45 -18.65
CA LYS A 251 12.18 -32.15 -19.24
C LYS A 251 11.12 -31.18 -19.78
N GLU A 252 11.26 -29.89 -19.52
CA GLU A 252 10.33 -28.85 -19.97
C GLU A 252 10.53 -28.52 -21.46
N PRO A 253 9.55 -27.84 -22.10
CA PRO A 253 9.69 -27.41 -23.49
C PRO A 253 10.98 -26.63 -23.74
N HIS A 254 11.79 -27.11 -24.69
CA HIS A 254 13.08 -26.51 -24.97
C HIS A 254 12.93 -25.08 -25.53
N SER A 255 13.58 -24.12 -24.88
CA SER A 255 13.70 -22.75 -25.37
C SER A 255 15.06 -22.14 -24.97
N PRO A 256 15.58 -21.17 -25.74
CA PRO A 256 16.82 -20.49 -25.38
C PRO A 256 16.76 -19.81 -24.00
N GLY A 257 15.59 -19.31 -23.61
CA GLY A 257 15.35 -18.69 -22.30
C GLY A 257 15.49 -19.69 -21.15
N VAL A 258 14.89 -20.89 -21.30
CA VAL A 258 15.02 -21.96 -20.30
C VAL A 258 16.47 -22.44 -20.19
N GLN A 259 17.16 -22.64 -21.32
CA GLN A 259 18.57 -23.05 -21.30
C GLN A 259 19.44 -22.04 -20.57
N LYS A 260 19.27 -20.74 -20.87
CA LYS A 260 20.00 -19.67 -20.19
C LYS A 260 19.74 -19.67 -18.68
N ALA A 261 18.47 -19.83 -18.26
CA ALA A 261 18.13 -19.85 -16.85
C ALA A 261 18.69 -21.09 -16.12
N ILE A 262 18.73 -22.25 -16.78
CA ILE A 262 19.42 -23.45 -16.27
C ILE A 262 20.92 -23.16 -16.08
N ASP A 263 21.57 -22.55 -17.07
CA ASP A 263 23.00 -22.22 -17.01
C ASP A 263 23.29 -21.23 -15.86
N GLU A 264 22.42 -20.23 -15.65
CA GLU A 264 22.52 -19.26 -14.55
C GLU A 264 22.36 -19.92 -13.18
N LEU A 265 21.40 -20.83 -13.02
CA LEU A 265 21.20 -21.59 -11.79
C LEU A 265 22.38 -22.54 -11.50
N GLN A 266 22.87 -23.24 -12.52
CA GLN A 266 24.06 -24.08 -12.39
C GLN A 266 25.30 -23.27 -12.03
N ALA A 267 25.47 -22.08 -12.62
CA ALA A 267 26.55 -21.16 -12.26
C ALA A 267 26.43 -20.65 -10.82
N ALA A 268 25.22 -20.35 -10.34
CA ALA A 268 24.98 -19.99 -8.95
C ALA A 268 25.35 -21.14 -7.99
N LEU A 269 24.89 -22.37 -8.27
CA LEU A 269 25.23 -23.57 -7.50
C LEU A 269 26.74 -23.86 -7.50
N ALA A 270 27.42 -23.69 -8.64
CA ALA A 270 28.86 -23.91 -8.76
C ALA A 270 29.70 -22.81 -8.08
N SER A 271 29.13 -21.63 -7.86
CA SER A 271 29.80 -20.51 -7.18
C SER A 271 29.80 -20.60 -5.66
N LEU A 272 29.09 -21.58 -5.09
CA LEU A 272 29.05 -21.79 -3.65
C LEU A 272 30.44 -22.19 -3.13
N PRO A 273 30.93 -21.56 -2.05
CA PRO A 273 32.27 -21.81 -1.55
C PRO A 273 32.40 -23.24 -1.00
N ALA A 274 33.61 -23.78 -1.06
CA ALA A 274 33.95 -25.02 -0.39
C ALA A 274 33.86 -24.87 1.13
N ALA A 275 33.60 -25.98 1.83
CA ALA A 275 33.60 -26.02 3.29
C ALA A 275 34.93 -25.50 3.87
N GLY A 276 34.86 -24.62 4.86
CA GLY A 276 36.04 -24.04 5.53
C GLY A 276 36.56 -22.72 4.94
N VAL A 277 35.90 -22.18 3.91
CA VAL A 277 36.12 -20.79 3.47
C VAL A 277 35.12 -19.86 4.16
N ASN A 278 35.56 -18.66 4.52
CA ASN A 278 34.67 -17.63 5.04
C ASN A 278 33.54 -17.36 4.05
N THR A 279 32.31 -17.62 4.48
CA THR A 279 31.15 -17.63 3.61
C THR A 279 30.33 -16.35 3.75
N ASP A 280 29.54 -16.03 2.73
CA ASP A 280 28.48 -15.02 2.78
C ASP A 280 27.15 -15.71 2.49
N PRO A 281 26.48 -16.24 3.52
CA PRO A 281 25.27 -17.02 3.33
C PRO A 281 24.11 -16.16 2.84
N PHE A 282 24.14 -14.84 3.07
CA PHE A 282 23.09 -13.92 2.64
C PHE A 282 23.17 -13.69 1.12
N THR A 283 24.33 -13.26 0.63
CA THR A 283 24.52 -13.04 -0.82
C THR A 283 24.34 -14.33 -1.62
N GLN A 284 24.80 -15.47 -1.08
CA GLN A 284 24.61 -16.77 -1.73
C GLN A 284 23.15 -17.16 -1.81
N LEU A 285 22.40 -16.97 -0.72
CA LEU A 285 20.96 -17.26 -0.67
C LEU A 285 20.18 -16.38 -1.63
N ASP A 286 20.47 -15.08 -1.68
CA ASP A 286 19.81 -14.14 -2.59
C ASP A 286 20.10 -14.47 -4.05
N ARG A 287 21.35 -14.76 -4.40
CA ARG A 287 21.73 -15.17 -5.75
C ARG A 287 21.02 -16.45 -6.19
N LEU A 288 20.89 -17.44 -5.30
CA LEU A 288 20.25 -18.70 -5.63
C LEU A 288 18.73 -18.54 -5.78
N ARG A 289 18.09 -17.71 -4.94
CA ARG A 289 16.68 -17.36 -5.07
C ARG A 289 16.38 -16.64 -6.39
N GLU A 290 17.22 -15.70 -6.78
CA GLU A 290 17.09 -14.98 -8.05
C GLU A 290 17.24 -15.93 -9.25
N ALA A 291 18.18 -16.88 -9.19
CA ALA A 291 18.34 -17.85 -10.26
C ALA A 291 17.16 -18.83 -10.34
N ASN A 292 16.61 -19.29 -9.20
CA ASN A 292 15.42 -20.14 -9.18
C ASN A 292 14.18 -19.40 -9.72
N SER A 293 13.95 -18.17 -9.27
CA SER A 293 12.81 -17.37 -9.77
C SER A 293 12.92 -17.10 -11.27
N GLY A 294 14.14 -16.85 -11.77
CA GLY A 294 14.43 -16.74 -13.19
C GLY A 294 14.13 -18.02 -13.97
N LEU A 295 14.47 -19.19 -13.42
CA LEU A 295 14.16 -20.49 -14.01
C LEU A 295 12.65 -20.74 -14.08
N ASP A 296 11.92 -20.49 -12.99
CA ASP A 296 10.46 -20.64 -12.94
C ASP A 296 9.78 -19.76 -14.00
N ALA A 297 10.19 -18.49 -14.10
CA ALA A 297 9.68 -17.56 -15.10
C ALA A 297 9.96 -18.03 -16.54
N ALA A 298 11.16 -18.55 -16.80
CA ALA A 298 11.53 -19.07 -18.11
C ALA A 298 10.72 -20.32 -18.49
N ILE A 299 10.52 -21.25 -17.53
CA ILE A 299 9.69 -22.45 -17.73
C ILE A 299 8.24 -22.06 -18.01
N ALA A 300 7.68 -21.13 -17.23
CA ALA A 300 6.32 -20.64 -17.44
C ALA A 300 6.14 -20.05 -18.84
N ALA A 301 7.08 -19.21 -19.28
CA ALA A 301 7.06 -18.63 -20.62
C ALA A 301 7.24 -19.68 -21.73
N ALA A 302 8.02 -20.73 -21.50
CA ALA A 302 8.20 -21.83 -22.45
C ALA A 302 6.94 -22.69 -22.57
N ARG A 303 6.29 -23.01 -21.44
CA ARG A 303 5.00 -23.72 -21.39
C ARG A 303 3.89 -22.94 -22.08
N GLU A 304 3.82 -21.62 -21.85
CA GLU A 304 2.84 -20.76 -22.54
C GLU A 304 3.03 -20.79 -24.06
N ARG A 305 4.29 -20.68 -24.51
CA ARG A 305 4.63 -20.77 -25.94
C ARG A 305 4.36 -22.15 -26.54
N ALA A 306 4.53 -23.22 -25.77
CA ALA A 306 4.19 -24.57 -26.21
C ALA A 306 2.66 -24.78 -26.31
N ALA A 307 1.89 -24.21 -25.38
CA ALA A 307 0.43 -24.26 -25.39
C ALA A 307 -0.19 -23.38 -26.49
N ARG A 308 0.48 -22.29 -26.87
CA ARG A 308 0.04 -21.34 -27.91
C ARG A 308 1.14 -21.15 -28.96
N PRO A 309 1.37 -22.14 -29.84
CA PRO A 309 2.39 -22.04 -30.87
C PRO A 309 2.03 -20.96 -31.89
N ILE A 310 2.98 -20.05 -32.14
CA ILE A 310 2.84 -18.98 -33.13
C ILE A 310 2.70 -19.60 -34.52
N PRO A 311 1.75 -19.14 -35.36
CA PRO A 311 1.61 -19.65 -36.72
C PRO A 311 2.93 -19.51 -37.51
N PRO A 312 3.40 -20.59 -38.18
CA PRO A 312 4.56 -20.50 -39.05
C PRO A 312 4.37 -19.42 -40.12
N LEU A 313 5.44 -18.69 -40.44
CA LEU A 313 5.41 -17.59 -41.41
C LEU A 313 4.77 -18.02 -42.75
N GLU A 314 5.09 -19.21 -43.23
CA GLU A 314 4.54 -19.76 -44.47
C GLU A 314 3.02 -19.94 -44.41
N HIS A 315 2.46 -20.37 -43.28
CA HIS A 315 1.00 -20.46 -43.12
C HIS A 315 0.31 -19.09 -43.14
N VAL A 316 0.95 -18.07 -42.56
CA VAL A 316 0.45 -16.69 -42.60
C VAL A 316 0.45 -16.17 -44.05
N ARG A 317 1.54 -16.40 -44.78
CA ARG A 317 1.67 -15.99 -46.20
C ARG A 317 0.65 -16.69 -47.08
N HIS A 318 0.47 -18.00 -46.92
CA HIS A 318 -0.57 -18.73 -47.64
C HIS A 318 -1.99 -18.22 -47.37
N ALA A 319 -2.31 -17.85 -46.12
CA ALA A 319 -3.60 -17.26 -45.79
C ALA A 319 -3.80 -15.89 -46.46
N ILE A 320 -2.75 -15.07 -46.55
CA ILE A 320 -2.77 -13.76 -47.25
C ILE A 320 -2.99 -13.97 -48.75
N ASP A 321 -2.22 -14.88 -49.37
CA ASP A 321 -2.35 -15.17 -50.81
C ASP A 321 -3.75 -15.70 -51.14
N ASP A 322 -4.32 -16.54 -50.28
CA ASP A 322 -5.68 -17.06 -50.45
C ASP A 322 -6.73 -15.96 -50.34
N ALA A 323 -6.60 -15.10 -49.33
CA ALA A 323 -7.46 -13.94 -49.17
C ALA A 323 -7.43 -13.02 -50.40
N ASP A 324 -6.24 -12.75 -50.93
CA ASP A 324 -6.05 -11.90 -52.12
C ASP A 324 -6.68 -12.51 -53.38
N ARG A 325 -6.55 -13.83 -53.57
CA ARG A 325 -7.23 -14.54 -54.67
C ARG A 325 -8.74 -14.48 -54.55
N GLN A 326 -9.30 -14.79 -53.37
CA GLN A 326 -10.75 -14.78 -53.17
C GLN A 326 -11.33 -13.37 -53.34
N LEU A 327 -10.62 -12.35 -52.84
CA LEU A 327 -11.00 -10.96 -52.99
C LEU A 327 -11.01 -10.52 -54.46
N ALA A 328 -10.00 -10.91 -55.24
CA ALA A 328 -9.94 -10.63 -56.68
C ALA A 328 -11.12 -11.26 -57.43
N VAL A 329 -11.42 -12.55 -57.17
CA VAL A 329 -12.56 -13.24 -57.80
C VAL A 329 -13.89 -12.57 -57.45
N ALA A 330 -14.11 -12.24 -56.18
CA ALA A 330 -15.34 -11.56 -55.75
C ALA A 330 -15.49 -10.19 -56.43
N ARG A 331 -14.39 -9.42 -56.51
CA ARG A 331 -14.35 -8.11 -57.17
C ARG A 331 -14.72 -8.22 -58.65
N ASP A 332 -14.14 -9.18 -59.36
CA ASP A 332 -14.37 -9.37 -60.81
C ASP A 332 -15.82 -9.75 -61.11
N VAL A 333 -16.39 -10.70 -60.36
CA VAL A 333 -17.78 -11.13 -60.53
C VAL A 333 -18.76 -9.98 -60.26
N ILE A 334 -18.55 -9.24 -59.18
CA ILE A 334 -19.41 -8.11 -58.80
C ILE A 334 -19.27 -6.95 -59.81
N ALA A 335 -18.05 -6.69 -60.30
CA ALA A 335 -17.81 -5.66 -61.30
C ALA A 335 -18.41 -6.00 -62.68
N GLY A 336 -18.44 -7.29 -63.06
CA GLY A 336 -19.03 -7.74 -64.33
C GLY A 336 -20.56 -7.71 -64.37
N HIS A 337 -21.23 -7.72 -63.22
CA HIS A 337 -22.69 -7.86 -63.12
C HIS A 337 -23.36 -6.72 -62.35
N ARG A 338 -22.80 -5.50 -62.43
CA ARG A 338 -23.20 -4.34 -61.62
C ARG A 338 -24.68 -3.99 -61.65
N GLY A 339 -25.42 -4.35 -62.71
CA GLY A 339 -26.86 -4.11 -62.79
C GLY A 339 -27.70 -5.07 -61.94
N TRP A 340 -27.17 -6.25 -61.61
CA TRP A 340 -27.93 -7.37 -61.03
C TRP A 340 -27.53 -7.67 -59.59
N ILE A 341 -26.34 -7.22 -59.14
CA ILE A 341 -25.89 -7.43 -57.77
C ILE A 341 -26.63 -6.51 -56.80
N GLY A 342 -27.00 -7.01 -55.62
CA GLY A 342 -27.65 -6.28 -54.53
C GLY A 342 -26.69 -5.49 -53.63
N ALA A 343 -27.23 -4.74 -52.68
CA ALA A 343 -26.44 -3.93 -51.74
C ALA A 343 -25.56 -4.81 -50.82
N ASP A 344 -26.10 -5.92 -50.32
CA ASP A 344 -25.43 -6.79 -49.34
C ASP A 344 -24.09 -7.34 -49.85
N ALA A 345 -24.05 -7.86 -51.09
CA ALA A 345 -22.82 -8.38 -51.69
C ALA A 345 -21.74 -7.28 -51.84
N ARG A 346 -22.14 -6.07 -52.22
CA ARG A 346 -21.21 -4.92 -52.33
C ARG A 346 -20.71 -4.47 -50.97
N THR A 347 -21.56 -4.48 -49.95
CA THR A 347 -21.16 -4.15 -48.57
C THR A 347 -20.15 -5.16 -48.04
N ARG A 348 -20.35 -6.47 -48.25
CA ARG A 348 -19.38 -7.50 -47.84
C ARG A 348 -18.05 -7.36 -48.58
N LEU A 349 -18.08 -7.05 -49.88
CA LEU A 349 -16.86 -6.78 -50.65
C LEU A 349 -16.10 -5.56 -50.11
N ALA A 350 -16.80 -4.44 -49.88
CA ALA A 350 -16.18 -3.23 -49.36
C ALA A 350 -15.57 -3.44 -47.96
N GLU A 351 -16.24 -4.20 -47.09
CA GLU A 351 -15.71 -4.58 -45.78
C GLU A 351 -14.47 -5.47 -45.92
N SER A 352 -14.48 -6.44 -46.83
CA SER A 352 -13.33 -7.30 -47.11
C SER A 352 -12.12 -6.49 -47.60
N GLU A 353 -12.34 -5.50 -48.47
CA GLU A 353 -11.31 -4.60 -48.95
C GLU A 353 -10.75 -3.71 -47.82
N ARG A 354 -11.62 -3.24 -46.93
CA ARG A 354 -11.19 -2.46 -45.75
C ARG A 354 -10.26 -3.28 -44.86
N ILE A 355 -10.65 -4.49 -44.48
CA ILE A 355 -9.81 -5.36 -43.62
C ILE A 355 -8.48 -5.70 -44.32
N ARG A 356 -8.46 -5.82 -45.65
CA ARG A 356 -7.22 -6.06 -46.39
C ARG A 356 -6.27 -4.87 -46.36
N ILE A 357 -6.80 -3.65 -46.41
CA ILE A 357 -6.03 -2.41 -46.23
C ILE A 357 -5.55 -2.29 -44.78
N ASP A 358 -6.41 -2.59 -43.81
CA ASP A 358 -6.06 -2.59 -42.38
C ASP A 358 -4.91 -3.57 -42.09
N LEU A 359 -4.86 -4.71 -42.79
CA LEU A 359 -3.75 -5.67 -42.69
C LEU A 359 -2.43 -5.09 -43.19
N ASP A 360 -2.43 -4.35 -44.31
CA ASP A 360 -1.22 -3.67 -44.79
C ASP A 360 -0.77 -2.58 -43.81
N HIS A 361 -1.72 -1.83 -43.24
CA HIS A 361 -1.43 -0.82 -42.25
C HIS A 361 -0.84 -1.42 -40.97
N PHE A 362 -1.44 -2.52 -40.48
CA PHE A 362 -0.97 -3.26 -39.31
C PHE A 362 0.47 -3.76 -39.48
N LEU A 363 0.81 -4.28 -40.67
CA LEU A 363 2.17 -4.74 -40.96
C LEU A 363 3.14 -3.60 -41.32
N GLY A 364 2.64 -2.37 -41.45
CA GLY A 364 3.38 -1.18 -41.88
C GLY A 364 3.91 -1.25 -43.32
N ARG A 365 3.46 -2.25 -44.10
CA ARG A 365 3.91 -2.55 -45.46
C ARG A 365 2.89 -3.43 -46.17
N SER A 366 3.02 -3.59 -47.48
CA SER A 366 2.15 -4.52 -48.20
C SER A 366 2.37 -5.97 -47.76
N ALA A 367 1.30 -6.60 -47.26
CA ALA A 367 1.25 -7.97 -46.80
C ALA A 367 1.57 -8.97 -47.93
N ALA A 368 1.19 -8.65 -49.17
CA ALA A 368 1.41 -9.49 -50.35
C ALA A 368 2.90 -9.62 -50.74
N THR A 369 3.73 -8.65 -50.34
CA THR A 369 5.17 -8.64 -50.65
C THR A 369 6.05 -8.83 -49.41
N ALA A 370 5.43 -9.02 -48.25
CA ALA A 370 6.16 -9.22 -46.99
C ALA A 370 6.90 -10.57 -47.01
N THR A 371 8.22 -10.51 -47.01
CA THR A 371 9.11 -11.68 -46.89
C THR A 371 9.36 -12.08 -45.44
N VAL A 372 9.11 -11.18 -44.49
CA VAL A 372 9.27 -11.40 -43.06
C VAL A 372 8.08 -10.74 -42.34
N ILE A 373 7.45 -11.49 -41.43
CA ILE A 373 6.44 -11.01 -40.49
C ILE A 373 6.93 -11.35 -39.08
N ASP A 374 6.92 -10.35 -38.19
CA ASP A 374 7.32 -10.49 -36.80
C ASP A 374 6.51 -11.59 -36.09
N GLU A 375 7.15 -12.35 -35.21
CA GLU A 375 6.52 -13.43 -34.45
C GLU A 375 5.27 -12.97 -33.72
N ASP A 376 5.34 -11.79 -33.09
CA ASP A 376 4.25 -11.19 -32.34
C ASP A 376 3.06 -10.78 -33.23
N HIS A 377 3.31 -10.56 -34.53
CA HIS A 377 2.28 -10.14 -35.49
C HIS A 377 1.67 -11.29 -36.29
N ARG A 378 2.28 -12.47 -36.31
CA ARG A 378 1.87 -13.59 -37.19
C ARG A 378 0.45 -14.08 -36.92
N GLU A 379 0.07 -14.21 -35.65
CA GLU A 379 -1.26 -14.70 -35.27
C GLU A 379 -2.36 -13.73 -35.71
N GLN A 380 -2.19 -12.44 -35.39
CA GLN A 380 -3.14 -11.40 -35.77
C GLN A 380 -3.20 -11.22 -37.29
N ALA A 381 -2.07 -11.23 -37.99
CA ALA A 381 -2.01 -11.15 -39.44
C ALA A 381 -2.75 -12.32 -40.11
N MET A 382 -2.58 -13.55 -39.59
CA MET A 382 -3.29 -14.73 -40.08
C MET A 382 -4.81 -14.62 -39.85
N ALA A 383 -5.23 -14.13 -38.68
CA ALA A 383 -6.64 -13.92 -38.37
C ALA A 383 -7.30 -12.88 -39.28
N MET A 384 -6.61 -11.76 -39.53
CA MET A 384 -7.06 -10.72 -40.47
C MET A 384 -7.15 -11.26 -41.90
N ALA A 385 -6.15 -12.00 -42.38
CA ALA A 385 -6.17 -12.61 -43.70
C ALA A 385 -7.35 -13.60 -43.87
N ARG A 386 -7.57 -14.48 -42.89
CA ARG A 386 -8.74 -15.39 -42.88
C ARG A 386 -10.07 -14.62 -42.89
N ARG A 387 -10.15 -13.49 -42.19
CA ARG A 387 -11.34 -12.63 -42.18
C ARG A 387 -11.61 -11.99 -43.55
N VAL A 388 -10.57 -11.54 -44.26
CA VAL A 388 -10.67 -11.07 -45.66
C VAL A 388 -11.22 -12.18 -46.54
N ALA A 389 -10.61 -13.37 -46.52
CA ALA A 389 -11.07 -14.52 -47.32
C ALA A 389 -12.56 -14.84 -47.05
N TYR A 390 -12.96 -14.91 -45.77
CA TYR A 390 -14.34 -15.17 -45.37
C TYR A 390 -15.34 -14.15 -45.95
N LEU A 391 -15.06 -12.86 -45.82
CA LEU A 391 -15.93 -11.79 -46.32
C LEU A 391 -15.99 -11.77 -47.85
N ALA A 392 -14.87 -12.05 -48.54
CA ALA A 392 -14.82 -12.18 -49.98
C ALA A 392 -15.66 -13.36 -50.49
N ALA A 393 -15.57 -14.53 -49.84
CA ALA A 393 -16.39 -15.70 -50.17
C ALA A 393 -17.88 -15.42 -49.99
N GLU A 394 -18.26 -14.74 -48.91
CA GLU A 394 -19.66 -14.37 -48.63
C GLU A 394 -20.19 -13.37 -49.66
N ALA A 395 -19.38 -12.36 -50.02
CA ALA A 395 -19.71 -11.40 -51.08
C ALA A 395 -19.96 -12.12 -52.42
N LEU A 396 -19.09 -13.09 -52.77
CA LEU A 396 -19.22 -13.89 -53.99
C LEU A 396 -20.48 -14.77 -53.97
N HIS A 397 -20.80 -15.39 -52.82
CA HIS A 397 -22.00 -16.22 -52.70
C HIS A 397 -23.29 -15.41 -52.87
N LEU A 398 -23.38 -14.26 -52.21
CA LEU A 398 -24.50 -13.32 -52.36
C LEU A 398 -24.61 -12.84 -53.81
N ALA A 399 -23.49 -12.47 -54.43
CA ALA A 399 -23.48 -12.01 -55.82
C ALA A 399 -23.98 -13.08 -56.80
N ARG A 400 -23.59 -14.35 -56.61
CA ARG A 400 -24.09 -15.47 -57.43
C ARG A 400 -25.60 -15.67 -57.27
N ARG A 401 -26.10 -15.62 -56.04
CA ARG A 401 -27.54 -15.70 -55.76
C ARG A 401 -28.31 -14.58 -56.47
N ASP A 402 -27.79 -13.36 -56.42
CA ASP A 402 -28.43 -12.21 -57.06
C ASP A 402 -28.46 -12.37 -58.60
N ILE A 403 -27.36 -12.85 -59.20
CA ILE A 403 -27.29 -13.17 -60.64
C ILE A 403 -28.30 -14.25 -61.03
N ASP A 404 -28.35 -15.35 -60.26
CA ASP A 404 -29.26 -16.46 -60.54
C ASP A 404 -30.73 -16.05 -60.39
N SER A 405 -31.05 -15.19 -59.41
CA SER A 405 -32.41 -14.63 -59.24
C SER A 405 -32.84 -13.67 -60.34
N SER A 406 -31.86 -13.07 -61.04
CA SER A 406 -32.09 -12.12 -62.14
C SER A 406 -32.26 -12.82 -63.50
N ARG A 407 -32.05 -14.14 -63.58
CA ARG A 407 -32.33 -14.92 -64.79
C ARG A 407 -33.85 -15.09 -64.96
N PRO A 408 -34.43 -14.79 -66.14
CA PRO A 408 -35.86 -15.03 -66.39
C PRO A 408 -36.19 -16.52 -66.19
N GLN A 409 -37.15 -16.80 -65.31
CA GLN A 409 -37.73 -18.12 -65.18
C GLN A 409 -38.85 -18.23 -66.22
N ASP A 410 -38.59 -18.89 -67.35
CA ASP A 410 -39.56 -19.07 -68.44
C ASP A 410 -40.91 -19.63 -67.91
N PRO A 411 -42.01 -18.85 -67.97
CA PRO A 411 -43.34 -19.31 -67.58
C PRO A 411 -44.18 -19.62 -68.82
N TRP A 412 -43.88 -20.71 -69.55
CA TRP A 412 -44.77 -21.22 -70.59
C TRP A 412 -44.78 -22.75 -70.65
N GLY A 413 -45.79 -23.34 -70.01
CA GLY A 413 -46.38 -24.59 -70.49
C GLY A 413 -47.50 -24.29 -71.50
N GLY A 414 -47.67 -25.20 -72.48
CA GLY A 414 -48.96 -25.43 -73.16
C GLY A 414 -48.98 -25.32 -74.69
N GLY A 415 -49.14 -26.46 -75.39
CA GLY A 415 -49.64 -26.51 -76.77
C GLY A 415 -49.28 -27.80 -77.55
N PRO A 416 -50.24 -28.68 -77.89
CA PRO A 416 -49.99 -29.94 -78.60
C PRO A 416 -49.93 -29.74 -80.12
N GLY A 417 -48.84 -30.16 -80.75
CA GLY A 417 -48.62 -29.99 -82.19
C GLY A 417 -47.81 -31.13 -82.79
N TRP A 418 -48.38 -31.73 -83.83
CA TRP A 418 -47.93 -32.90 -84.58
C TRP A 418 -46.69 -32.66 -85.45
N GLY A 419 -45.98 -33.75 -85.74
CA GLY A 419 -45.03 -33.88 -86.86
C GLY A 419 -43.63 -33.36 -86.54
N GLY A 420 -42.54 -34.07 -86.75
CA GLY A 420 -42.26 -35.12 -87.71
C GLY A 420 -40.90 -34.79 -88.33
N GLY A 421 -40.00 -35.78 -88.40
CA GLY A 421 -38.91 -35.77 -89.37
C GLY A 421 -37.57 -35.15 -88.96
N ARG A 422 -36.66 -36.05 -88.57
CA ARG A 422 -35.36 -36.30 -89.22
C ARG A 422 -34.38 -35.14 -89.50
N ARG A 423 -33.13 -35.50 -89.16
CA ARG A 423 -31.82 -35.14 -89.72
C ARG A 423 -31.30 -33.75 -89.31
N GLY A 424 -30.09 -33.63 -88.80
CA GLY A 424 -29.03 -34.63 -88.63
C GLY A 424 -27.68 -33.94 -88.42
N GLY A 425 -26.75 -34.68 -87.79
CA GLY A 425 -25.30 -34.41 -87.66
C GLY A 425 -24.96 -33.26 -86.71
N GLY A 426 -24.24 -33.46 -85.60
CA GLY A 426 -23.07 -34.32 -85.40
C GLY A 426 -21.82 -33.44 -85.55
N GLY A 427 -20.83 -33.42 -84.66
CA GLY A 427 -20.63 -33.98 -83.33
C GLY A 427 -19.69 -33.01 -82.57
N ASP A 428 -19.68 -33.09 -81.23
CA ASP A 428 -18.53 -33.55 -80.43
C ASP A 428 -17.39 -32.50 -80.32
N MET A 429 -16.83 -32.18 -79.15
CA MET A 429 -16.53 -33.05 -78.01
C MET A 429 -16.07 -32.22 -76.78
N MET A 430 -16.26 -32.81 -75.59
CA MET A 430 -15.53 -32.65 -74.32
C MET A 430 -15.71 -31.33 -73.53
N GLY A 431 -16.21 -31.30 -72.28
CA GLY A 431 -15.98 -32.21 -71.13
C GLY A 431 -14.98 -31.54 -70.15
N GLY A 432 -15.11 -31.49 -68.83
CA GLY A 432 -16.07 -31.97 -67.82
C GLY A 432 -15.97 -31.07 -66.58
N ILE A 433 -17.03 -30.89 -65.79
CA ILE A 433 -17.33 -31.62 -64.54
C ILE A 433 -16.10 -31.89 -63.68
N LEU A 434 -15.98 -31.16 -62.56
CA LEU A 434 -15.47 -31.66 -61.28
C LEU A 434 -16.00 -30.78 -60.13
N GLY A 435 -17.03 -31.30 -59.46
CA GLY A 435 -17.41 -30.89 -58.11
C GLY A 435 -16.60 -31.67 -57.07
N GLY A 436 -16.45 -31.09 -55.89
CA GLY A 436 -15.76 -31.73 -54.77
C GLY A 436 -15.84 -30.89 -53.51
N LEU A 437 -16.97 -31.03 -52.80
CA LEU A 437 -17.19 -30.59 -51.43
C LEU A 437 -16.73 -31.74 -50.53
N VAL A 438 -15.78 -31.51 -49.62
CA VAL A 438 -15.59 -32.35 -48.43
C VAL A 438 -15.36 -31.47 -47.21
N ILE A 439 -16.28 -31.65 -46.27
CA ILE A 439 -16.36 -31.16 -44.90
C ILE A 439 -15.22 -31.77 -44.08
N GLY A 440 -14.60 -30.96 -43.22
CA GLY A 440 -13.65 -31.43 -42.21
C GLY A 440 -13.72 -30.54 -40.97
N SER A 441 -14.75 -30.74 -40.16
CA SER A 441 -14.74 -30.41 -38.73
C SER A 441 -14.98 -31.71 -37.95
N VAL A 442 -14.51 -31.74 -36.70
CA VAL A 442 -14.50 -32.86 -35.72
C VAL A 442 -13.13 -33.55 -35.61
N LEU A 443 -12.35 -33.09 -34.61
CA LEU A 443 -11.78 -33.95 -33.57
C LEU A 443 -11.25 -33.06 -32.44
N ASP A 444 -12.09 -32.91 -31.43
CA ASP A 444 -11.78 -32.46 -30.07
C ASP A 444 -11.83 -33.71 -29.17
N GLY A 445 -10.83 -33.84 -28.30
CA GLY A 445 -10.79 -34.71 -27.11
C GLY A 445 -10.75 -36.23 -27.31
N ILE A 446 -9.58 -36.86 -27.09
CA ILE A 446 -9.40 -38.06 -26.21
C ILE A 446 -7.92 -38.54 -26.18
N PHE A 447 -7.38 -38.70 -24.96
CA PHE A 447 -6.11 -39.30 -24.49
C PHE A 447 -4.90 -38.40 -24.18
N ASP A 448 -4.55 -38.42 -22.88
CA ASP A 448 -3.24 -38.34 -22.18
C ASP A 448 -2.25 -37.22 -22.50
#